data_AF-A0A2H9R1H6-F1
#
_entry.id   AF-A0A2H9R1H6-F1
#
_cell.length_a   1.000
_cell.length_b   1.000
_cell.length_c   1.000
_cell.angle_alpha   90.00
_cell.angle_beta   90.00
_cell.angle_gamma   90.00
#
_symmetry.space_group_name_H-M   'P 1'
#
loop_
_entity.id
_entity.type
_entity.pdbx_description
1 polymer ?
#
loop_
_entity_poly.entity_id
_entity_poly.type
_entity_poly.pdbx_seq_one_letter_code
_entity_poly.pdbx_strand_id
1 'polypeptide(L)' 'MKPKTDMDYIELYAEKLKSDNSLFKQQKKLIESQLKGSSSLFSNMFSGKNFKADARKYLRARGLI' A
#
# COMPACT_ATOMS: atom_id res chain seq x y z
N MET A 1 -17.09 4.38 -22.40
CA MET A 1 -17.75 5.17 -21.34
C MET A 1 -16.93 6.44 -21.11
N LYS A 2 -17.57 7.62 -21.03
CA LYS A 2 -16.91 8.87 -20.61
C LYS A 2 -17.24 9.06 -19.12
N PRO A 3 -16.28 8.93 -18.20
CA PRO A 3 -16.57 9.07 -16.77
C PRO A 3 -17.03 10.49 -16.45
N LYS A 4 -18.08 10.61 -15.64
CA LYS A 4 -18.65 11.88 -15.17
C LYS A 4 -18.47 12.06 -13.67
N THR A 5 -18.37 10.95 -12.94
CA THR A 5 -18.09 10.90 -11.50
C THR A 5 -16.76 10.20 -11.23
N ASP A 6 -16.22 10.40 -10.03
CA ASP A 6 -15.02 9.69 -9.59
C ASP A 6 -15.24 8.17 -9.54
N MET A 7 -16.46 7.75 -9.17
CA MET A 7 -16.83 6.33 -9.15
C MET A 7 -16.84 5.72 -10.55
N ASP A 8 -17.35 6.44 -11.56
CA ASP A 8 -17.31 5.98 -12.95
C ASP A 8 -15.86 5.75 -13.42
N TYR A 9 -14.93 6.59 -12.97
CA TYR A 9 -13.52 6.44 -13.30
C TYR A 9 -12.91 5.21 -12.63
N ILE A 10 -13.22 4.98 -11.35
CA ILE A 10 -12.76 3.80 -10.60
C ILE A 10 -13.26 2.53 -11.28
N GLU A 11 -14.54 2.46 -11.63
CA GLU A 11 -15.13 1.30 -12.32
C GLU A 11 -14.47 1.07 -13.69
N LEU A 12 -14.33 2.12 -14.50
CA LEU A 12 -13.67 2.04 -15.79
C LEU A 12 -12.22 1.54 -15.67
N TYR A 13 -11.49 2.05 -14.67
CA TYR A 13 -10.11 1.66 -14.41
C TYR A 13 -10.03 0.20 -13.95
N ALA A 14 -10.94 -0.25 -13.08
CA ALA A 14 -11.01 -1.63 -12.63
C ALA A 14 -11.29 -2.62 -13.78
N GLU A 15 -12.21 -2.28 -14.68
CA GLU A 15 -12.48 -3.09 -15.87
C GLU A 15 -11.29 -3.14 -16.83
N LYS A 16 -10.58 -2.02 -17.01
CA LYS A 16 -9.33 -2.01 -17.78
C LYS A 16 -8.23 -2.85 -17.13
N LEU A 17 -8.10 -2.82 -15.80
CA LEU A 17 -7.12 -3.65 -15.09
C LEU A 17 -7.34 -5.15 -15.29
N LYS A 18 -8.60 -5.60 -15.39
CA LYS A 18 -8.93 -7.01 -15.61
C LYS A 18 -8.60 -7.47 -17.03
N SER A 19 -8.74 -6.59 -18.01
CA SER A 19 -8.66 -6.91 -19.44
C SER A 19 -7.30 -6.59 -20.07
N ASP A 20 -6.56 -5.62 -19.54
CA ASP A 20 -5.24 -5.21 -20.01
C ASP A 20 -4.13 -5.73 -19.09
N ASN A 21 -3.46 -6.78 -19.54
CA ASN A 21 -2.37 -7.41 -18.80
C ASN A 21 -1.12 -6.51 -18.67
N SER A 22 -0.91 -5.56 -19.60
CA SER A 22 0.19 -4.60 -19.50
C SER A 22 -0.05 -3.61 -18.36
N LEU A 23 -1.25 -3.05 -18.31
CA LEU A 23 -1.69 -2.17 -17.21
C LEU A 23 -1.63 -2.90 -15.87
N PHE A 24 -2.13 -4.14 -15.82
CA PHE A 24 -2.06 -4.96 -14.61
C PHE A 24 -0.63 -5.18 -14.13
N LYS A 25 0.32 -5.51 -15.03
CA LYS A 25 1.73 -5.71 -14.67
C LYS A 25 2.36 -4.47 -14.06
N GLN A 26 2.06 -3.29 -14.61
CA GLN A 26 2.56 -2.02 -14.07
C GLN A 26 1.99 -1.76 -12.66
N GLN A 27 0.68 -1.92 -12.49
CA GLN A 27 0.03 -1.74 -11.20
C GLN A 27 0.52 -2.73 -10.15
N LYS A 28 0.70 -4.00 -10.54
CA LYS A 28 1.25 -5.06 -9.69
C LYS A 28 2.66 -4.70 -9.21
N LYS A 29 3.54 -4.23 -10.11
CA LYS A 29 4.90 -3.80 -9.76
C LYS A 29 4.91 -2.65 -8.76
N LEU A 30 4.00 -1.69 -8.90
CA LEU A 30 3.85 -0.58 -7.94
C LEU A 30 3.46 -1.10 -6.54
N ILE A 31 2.45 -1.97 -6.48
CA ILE A 31 1.99 -2.58 -5.22
C ILE A 31 3.11 -3.39 -4.58
N GLU A 32 3.82 -4.22 -5.34
CA GLU A 32 4.95 -5.01 -4.85
C GLU A 32 6.09 -4.13 -4.33
N SER A 33 6.38 -3.02 -5.01
CA SER A 33 7.37 -2.04 -4.55
C SER A 33 6.97 -1.41 -3.21
N GLN A 34 5.70 -1.04 -3.05
CA GLN A 34 5.16 -0.49 -1.80
C GLN A 34 5.21 -1.52 -0.66
N LEU A 35 4.82 -2.77 -0.93
CA LEU A 35 4.89 -3.86 0.04
C LEU A 35 6.33 -4.12 0.49
N LYS A 36 7.27 -4.21 -0.46
CA LYS A 36 8.69 -4.42 -0.16
C LYS A 36 9.29 -3.25 0.63
N GLY A 37 8.99 -2.02 0.23
CA GLY A 37 9.44 -0.81 0.93
C GLY A 37 8.90 -0.75 2.35
N SER A 38 7.60 -0.98 2.53
CA SER A 38 6.95 -0.99 3.85
C SER A 38 7.51 -2.09 4.74
N SER A 39 7.64 -3.32 4.22
CA SER A 39 8.19 -4.44 4.97
C SER A 39 9.63 -4.17 5.42
N SER A 40 10.48 -3.65 4.54
CA SER A 40 11.85 -3.28 4.91
C SER A 40 11.89 -2.18 5.96
N LEU A 41 11.06 -1.15 5.84
CA LEU A 41 10.98 -0.07 6.82
C LEU A 41 10.56 -0.60 8.20
N PHE A 42 9.48 -1.38 8.25
CA PHE A 42 8.98 -1.94 9.50
C PHE A 42 9.94 -2.94 10.14
N SER A 43 10.60 -3.77 9.33
CA SER A 43 11.66 -4.65 9.80
C SER A 43 12.80 -3.84 10.42
N ASN A 44 13.29 -2.81 9.74
CA ASN A 44 14.35 -1.95 10.30
C ASN A 44 13.91 -1.24 11.60
N MET A 45 12.66 -0.78 11.66
CA MET A 45 12.12 -0.08 12.84
C MET A 45 11.87 -0.99 14.04
N PHE A 46 11.52 -2.26 13.81
CA PHE A 46 11.06 -3.17 14.86
C PHE A 46 11.83 -4.51 14.92
N SER A 47 13.04 -4.55 14.34
CA SER A 47 13.92 -5.75 14.25
C SER A 47 14.46 -6.27 15.58
N GLY A 48 14.19 -5.60 16.69
CA GLY A 48 14.63 -6.03 18.02
C GLY A 48 13.78 -7.17 18.60
N LYS A 49 14.35 -7.87 19.60
CA LYS A 49 13.61 -8.88 20.42
C LYS A 49 12.33 -8.33 21.07
N ASN A 50 12.16 -7.01 21.10
CA ASN A 50 11.11 -6.29 21.83
C ASN A 50 10.16 -5.50 20.90
N PHE A 51 9.71 -6.08 19.78
CA PHE A 51 8.71 -5.51 18.86
C PHE A 51 7.60 -4.72 19.57
N LYS A 52 6.99 -5.31 20.63
CA LYS A 52 5.89 -4.67 21.39
C LYS A 52 6.31 -3.36 22.07
N ALA A 53 7.54 -3.28 22.59
CA ALA A 53 8.03 -2.08 23.27
C ALA A 53 8.31 -0.97 22.24
N ASP A 54 8.97 -1.31 21.14
CA ASP A 54 9.31 -0.36 20.08
C ASP A 54 8.06 0.14 19.34
N ALA A 55 7.09 -0.75 19.09
CA ALA A 55 5.79 -0.39 18.55
C ALA A 55 5.03 0.56 19.48
N ARG A 56 4.99 0.30 20.79
CA ARG A 56 4.38 1.23 21.76
C ARG A 56 5.08 2.59 21.79
N LYS A 57 6.41 2.60 21.74
CA LYS A 57 7.20 3.85 21.67
C LYS A 57 6.85 4.64 20.41
N TYR A 58 6.75 3.96 19.27
CA TYR A 58 6.35 4.56 18.00
C TYR A 58 4.93 5.15 18.05
N LEU A 59 3.95 4.38 18.57
CA LEU A 59 2.56 4.82 18.65
C LEU A 59 2.37 6.03 19.58
N ARG A 60 3.03 6.04 20.75
CA ARG A 60 3.04 7.19 21.66
C ARG A 60 3.62 8.44 21.01
N ALA A 61 4.73 8.31 20.29
CA ALA A 61 5.37 9.42 19.58
C ALA A 61 4.48 10.02 18.47
N ARG A 62 3.47 9.28 18.00
CA ARG A 62 2.51 9.72 16.98
C ARG A 62 1.15 10.12 17.58
N GLY A 63 0.98 10.06 18.91
CA GLY A 63 -0.29 10.37 19.57
C GLY A 63 -1.42 9.40 19.23
N LEU A 64 -1.08 8.17 18.84
CA LEU A 64 -2.06 7.14 18.50
C LEU A 64 -2.51 6.32 19.72
N ILE A 65 -1.72 6.36 20.80
CA ILE A 65 -1.99 5.83 22.14
C ILE A 65 -1.28 6.67 23.21
#